data_AF-A0A960T8A3-F1
#
_entry.id   AF-A0A960T8A3-F1
#
_cell.length_a   1.000
_cell.length_b   1.000
_cell.length_c   1.000
_cell.angle_alpha   90.00
_cell.angle_beta   90.00
_cell.angle_gamma   90.00
#
_symmetry.space_group_name_H-M   'P 1'
#
loop_
_entity.id
_entity.type
_entity.pdbx_description
1 polymer ?
#
loop_
_entity_poly.entity_id
_entity_poly.type
_entity_poly.pdbx_seq_one_letter_code
_entity_poly.pdbx_strand_id
1 'polypeptide(L)'
;MAKKKQESVPLDDIELLNIHNYPESYPRSVVNQVRNNRVAQKRLEELLRDMPQRGRKRRNEAAFQVDEEALQDIQKQQEQPAPSPGGFFRRGEKTR
;
A
#
# COMPACT_ATOMS: atom_id res chain seq x y z
N MET A 1 -15.48 46.09 9.96
CA MET A 1 -14.29 45.32 9.55
C MET A 1 -14.73 44.24 8.56
N ALA A 2 -14.70 44.53 7.26
CA ALA A 2 -15.05 43.55 6.25
C ALA A 2 -13.94 42.49 6.20
N LYS A 3 -14.24 41.26 6.64
CA LYS A 3 -13.36 40.10 6.42
C LYS A 3 -13.22 39.96 4.90
N LYS A 4 -12.12 40.45 4.32
CA LYS A 4 -11.73 40.09 2.95
C LYS A 4 -11.81 38.58 2.90
N LYS A 5 -12.77 38.06 2.14
CA LYS A 5 -12.83 36.64 1.82
C LYS A 5 -11.46 36.35 1.23
N GLN A 6 -10.61 35.65 1.97
CA GLN A 6 -9.33 35.21 1.45
C GLN A 6 -9.69 34.43 0.20
N GLU A 7 -9.38 35.00 -0.97
CA GLU A 7 -9.46 34.29 -2.23
C GLU A 7 -8.67 33.02 -1.99
N SER A 8 -9.40 31.91 -1.90
CA SER A 8 -8.78 30.62 -1.64
C SER A 8 -7.84 30.39 -2.80
N VAL A 9 -6.54 30.49 -2.55
CA VAL A 9 -5.52 29.95 -3.45
C VAL A 9 -6.04 28.59 -3.90
N PRO A 10 -6.26 28.37 -5.21
CA PRO A 10 -6.73 27.10 -5.71
C PRO A 10 -5.60 26.10 -5.47
N LEU A 11 -5.64 25.43 -4.33
CA LEU A 11 -4.68 24.40 -3.97
C LEU A 11 -5.04 23.14 -4.74
N ASP A 12 -4.06 22.62 -5.45
CA ASP A 12 -4.15 21.34 -6.13
C ASP A 12 -4.09 20.19 -5.11
N ASP A 13 -4.58 19.01 -5.52
CA ASP A 13 -4.64 17.82 -4.66
C ASP A 13 -3.25 17.38 -4.16
N ILE A 14 -2.21 17.53 -5.01
CA ILE A 14 -0.81 17.25 -4.65
C ILE A 14 -0.33 18.23 -3.57
N GLU A 15 -0.66 19.52 -3.71
CA GLU A 15 -0.27 20.54 -2.74
C GLU A 15 -0.98 20.34 -1.40
N LEU A 16 -2.28 19.99 -1.41
CA LEU A 16 -3.04 19.64 -0.21
C LEU A 16 -2.37 18.50 0.56
N LEU A 17 -1.96 17.45 -0.14
CA LEU A 17 -1.23 16.32 0.46
C LEU A 17 0.14 16.72 1.00
N ASN A 18 0.90 17.53 0.26
CA ASN A 18 2.21 17.98 0.70
C ASN A 18 2.13 18.90 1.93
N ILE A 19 1.15 19.80 1.97
CA ILE A 19 0.90 20.65 3.15
C ILE A 19 0.53 19.81 4.37
N HIS A 20 -0.23 18.71 4.17
CA HIS A 20 -0.55 17.78 5.25
C HIS A 20 0.67 16.99 5.75
N ASN A 21 1.46 16.44 4.82
CA ASN A 21 2.61 15.59 5.14
C ASN A 21 3.82 16.38 5.67
N TYR A 22 4.01 17.62 5.18
CA TYR A 22 5.17 18.46 5.47
C TYR A 22 4.77 19.89 5.86
N PRO A 23 4.01 20.09 6.95
CA PRO A 23 3.46 21.40 7.31
C PRO A 23 4.55 22.46 7.58
N GLU A 24 5.72 22.05 8.07
CA GLU A 24 6.85 22.95 8.36
C GLU A 24 7.52 23.51 7.09
N SER A 25 7.26 22.89 5.92
CA SER A 25 7.77 23.36 4.62
C SER A 25 6.93 24.49 4.00
N TYR A 26 5.79 24.83 4.62
CA TYR A 26 4.85 25.81 4.10
C TYR A 26 4.61 26.96 5.09
N PRO A 27 4.27 28.18 4.60
CA PRO A 27 3.90 29.28 5.48
C PRO A 27 2.71 28.94 6.37
N ARG A 28 2.74 29.35 7.64
CA ARG A 28 1.66 29.13 8.61
C ARG A 28 0.30 29.63 8.13
N SER A 29 0.26 30.71 7.32
CA SER A 29 -0.96 31.23 6.71
C SER A 29 -1.62 30.21 5.77
N VAL A 30 -0.83 29.55 4.92
CA VAL A 30 -1.28 28.53 3.96
C VAL A 30 -1.75 27.27 4.71
N VAL A 31 -0.96 26.82 5.70
CA VAL A 31 -1.33 25.69 6.56
C VAL A 31 -2.66 25.95 7.28
N ASN A 32 -2.82 27.14 7.86
CA ASN A 32 -4.05 27.54 8.54
C ASN A 32 -5.22 27.69 7.57
N GLN A 33 -4.98 28.12 6.33
CA GLN A 33 -6.02 28.17 5.30
C GLN A 33 -6.54 26.77 4.96
N VAL A 34 -5.66 25.78 4.81
CA VAL A 34 -6.06 24.38 4.59
C VAL A 34 -6.81 23.81 5.81
N ARG A 35 -6.33 24.09 7.03
CA ARG A 35 -6.96 23.62 8.28
C ARG A 35 -8.34 24.24 8.53
N ASN A 36 -8.53 25.51 8.18
CA ASN A 36 -9.78 26.23 8.42
C ASN A 36 -10.79 26.12 7.27
N ASN A 37 -10.41 25.54 6.12
CA ASN A 37 -11.28 25.38 4.96
C ASN A 37 -11.90 23.97 4.91
N ARG A 38 -13.22 23.89 5.10
CA ARG A 38 -13.98 22.63 5.06
C ARG A 38 -13.86 21.87 3.74
N VAL A 39 -13.78 22.57 2.61
CA VAL A 39 -13.68 21.93 1.28
C VAL A 39 -12.31 21.28 1.12
N ALA A 40 -11.24 21.99 1.52
CA ALA A 40 -9.88 21.47 1.50
C ALA A 40 -9.72 20.25 2.42
N GLN A 41 -10.31 20.30 3.62
CA GLN A 41 -10.34 19.16 4.54
C GLN A 41 -11.06 17.94 3.95
N LYS A 42 -12.21 18.14 3.30
CA LYS A 42 -12.94 17.04 2.67
C LYS A 42 -12.16 16.40 1.52
N ARG A 43 -11.54 17.22 0.64
CA ARG A 43 -10.67 16.70 -0.42
C ARG A 43 -9.47 15.95 0.14
N LEU A 44 -8.84 16.51 1.18
CA LEU A 44 -7.71 15.85 1.84
C LEU A 44 -8.13 14.50 2.45
N GLU A 45 -9.31 14.42 3.07
CA GLU A 45 -9.85 13.16 3.60
C GLU A 45 -10.09 12.12 2.48
N GLU A 46 -10.65 12.52 1.35
CA GLU A 46 -10.83 11.67 0.17
C GLU A 46 -9.48 11.16 -0.36
N LEU A 47 -8.48 12.04 -0.50
CA LEU A 47 -7.13 11.67 -0.95
C LEU A 47 -6.44 10.70 0.02
N LEU A 48 -6.61 10.89 1.33
CA LEU A 48 -6.03 10.01 2.35
C LEU A 48 -6.75 8.67 2.47
N ARG A 49 -8.00 8.56 2.02
CA ARG A 49 -8.78 7.32 2.06
C ARG A 49 -8.26 6.30 1.05
N ASP A 50 -7.92 6.75 -0.14
CA ASP A 50 -7.44 5.90 -1.23
C ASP A 50 -5.93 5.64 -1.15
N MET A 51 -5.20 6.47 -0.40
CA MET A 51 -3.80 6.21 -0.15
C MET A 51 -3.62 4.97 0.74
N PRO A 52 -2.80 3.98 0.33
CA PRO A 52 -2.41 2.92 1.23
C PRO A 52 -1.69 3.58 2.41
N GLN A 53 -2.33 3.56 3.59
CA GLN A 53 -1.72 4.07 4.81
C GLN A 53 -0.38 3.35 4.99
N ARG A 54 0.73 4.03 4.68
CA ARG A 54 2.09 3.52 4.85
C ARG A 54 2.27 3.22 6.34
N GLY A 55 2.05 1.97 6.73
CA GLY A 55 2.13 1.52 8.12
C GLY A 55 0.97 0.66 8.62
N ARG A 56 -0.23 0.75 8.03
CA ARG A 56 -1.27 -0.26 8.28
C ARG A 56 -1.04 -1.46 7.38
N LYS A 57 -0.08 -2.31 7.75
CA LYS A 57 -0.19 -3.72 7.39
C LYS A 57 -1.58 -4.15 7.84
N ARG A 58 -2.48 -4.49 6.91
CA ARG A 58 -3.73 -5.17 7.24
C ARG A 58 -3.32 -6.46 7.93
N ARG A 59 -3.25 -6.46 9.27
CA ARG A 59 -2.89 -7.65 10.06
C ARG A 59 -3.88 -8.80 9.85
N ASN A 60 -5.01 -8.52 9.20
CA ASN A 60 -6.13 -9.45 9.05
C ASN A 60 -6.36 -9.90 7.61
N GLU A 61 -5.57 -9.45 6.63
CA GLU A 61 -5.53 -10.15 5.34
C GLU A 61 -4.50 -11.26 5.48
N ALA A 62 -5.00 -12.46 5.78
CA ALA A 62 -4.20 -13.67 5.67
C ALA A 62 -3.64 -13.71 4.24
N ALA A 63 -2.32 -13.66 4.11
CA ALA A 63 -1.62 -13.67 2.82
C ALA A 63 -1.82 -14.98 2.04
N PHE A 64 -2.51 -15.96 2.62
CA PHE A 64 -2.90 -17.22 2.02
C PHE A 64 -4.34 -17.54 2.45
N GLN A 65 -5.31 -17.35 1.56
CA GLN A 65 -6.54 -18.13 1.60
C GLN A 65 -6.17 -19.49 1.01
N VAL A 66 -6.06 -20.49 1.87
CA VAL A 66 -5.90 -21.87 1.43
C VAL A 66 -7.30 -22.33 1.02
N ASP A 67 -7.58 -22.34 -0.28
CA ASP A 67 -8.80 -22.95 -0.80
C ASP A 67 -8.80 -24.42 -0.40
N GLU A 68 -9.81 -24.85 0.37
CA GLU A 68 -9.93 -26.23 0.85
C GLU A 68 -9.99 -27.24 -0.31
N GLU A 69 -10.42 -26.80 -1.51
CA GLU A 69 -10.43 -27.60 -2.74
C GLU A 69 -9.01 -27.98 -3.20
N ALA A 70 -8.03 -27.07 -3.07
CA ALA A 70 -6.64 -27.33 -3.48
C ALA A 70 -5.93 -28.35 -2.57
N LEU A 71 -6.34 -28.46 -1.30
CA LEU A 71 -5.82 -29.47 -0.38
C LEU A 71 -6.34 -30.88 -0.71
N GLN A 72 -7.58 -30.99 -1.22
CA GLN A 72 -8.14 -32.29 -1.61
C GLN A 72 -7.46 -32.87 -2.86
N ASP A 73 -7.05 -32.02 -3.79
CA ASP A 73 -6.30 -32.45 -4.98
C ASP A 73 -4.88 -32.95 -4.64
N ILE A 74 -4.22 -32.34 -3.65
CA ILE A 74 -2.89 -32.78 -3.18
C ILE A 74 -2.99 -34.12 -2.45
N GLN A 75 -4.04 -34.35 -1.63
CA GLN A 75 -4.24 -35.65 -0.98
C GLN A 75 -4.56 -36.76 -1.98
N LYS A 76 -5.36 -36.47 -3.02
CA LYS A 76 -5.64 -37.45 -4.09
C LYS A 76 -4.41 -37.77 -4.95
N GLN A 77 -3.44 -36.86 -5.06
CA GLN A 77 -2.20 -37.12 -5.79
C GLN A 77 -1.13 -37.87 -4.99
N GLN A 78 -1.28 -38.03 -3.66
CA GLN A 78 -0.32 -38.78 -2.84
C GLN A 78 -0.50 -40.31 -2.86
N GLU A 79 -1.50 -40.85 -3.55
CA GLU A 79 -1.68 -42.30 -3.74
C GLU A 79 -0.94 -42.87 -4.97
N GLN A 80 -0.15 -42.08 -5.71
CA GLN A 80 0.69 -42.60 -6.79
C GLN A 80 2.17 -42.68 -6.39
N PRO A 81 2.85 -43.81 -6.64
CA PRO A 81 4.21 -44.03 -6.17
C PRO A 81 5.20 -43.08 -6.87
N ALA A 82 6.03 -42.47 -6.03
CA ALA A 82 7.22 -41.68 -6.30
C ALA A 82 7.66 -41.55 -7.77
N PRO A 83 7.73 -40.32 -8.34
CA PRO A 83 8.63 -40.09 -9.44
C PRO A 83 10.06 -40.24 -8.91
N SER A 84 10.77 -41.22 -9.48
CA SER A 84 12.19 -41.52 -9.32
C SER A 84 13.03 -40.26 -9.04
N PRO A 85 13.97 -40.27 -8.08
CA PRO A 85 14.87 -39.14 -7.90
C PRO A 85 15.71 -39.01 -9.18
N GLY A 86 15.32 -38.04 -10.02
CA GLY A 86 16.06 -37.65 -11.20
C GLY A 86 17.52 -37.44 -10.82
N GLY A 87 18.42 -38.07 -11.57
CA GLY A 87 19.86 -38.01 -11.37
C GLY A 87 20.37 -36.58 -11.46
N PHE A 88 20.42 -35.91 -10.31
CA PHE A 88 21.27 -34.75 -10.10
C PHE A 88 22.72 -35.27 -9.96
N PHE A 89 23.65 -34.67 -10.69
CA PHE A 89 25.11 -34.88 -10.66
C PHE A 89 25.69 -35.99 -11.55
N ARG A 90 25.63 -35.79 -12.88
CA ARG A 90 26.76 -36.13 -13.76
C ARG A 90 27.75 -34.96 -13.71
N ARG A 91 28.64 -34.93 -12.72
CA ARG A 91 29.77 -34.00 -12.69
C ARG A 91 31.00 -34.76 -12.22
N GLY A 92 32.02 -34.77 -13.07
CA GLY A 92 33.06 -35.80 -13.09
C GLY A 92 34.12 -35.68 -12.00
N GLU A 93 34.76 -36.81 -11.77
CA GLU A 93 36.12 -36.87 -11.24
C GLU A 93 37.03 -37.47 -12.30
N LYS A 94 37.84 -36.59 -12.90
CA LYS A 94 39.16 -36.94 -13.44
C LYS A 94 40.06 -37.16 -12.24
N THR A 95 40.52 -38.38 -12.02
CA THR A 95 41.74 -38.63 -11.23
C THR A 95 42.53 -39.77 -11.87
N ARG A 96 43.73 -39.35 -12.30
CA ARG A 96 44.93 -40.06 -12.80
C ARG A 96 44.94 -41.58 -12.88
#